data_AF-A0A856HZB1-F1
#
_entry.id   AF-A0A856HZB1-F1
#
_cell.length_a   1.000
_cell.length_b   1.000
_cell.length_c   1.000
_cell.angle_alpha   90.00
_cell.angle_beta   90.00
_cell.angle_gamma   90.00
#
_symmetry.space_group_name_H-M   'P 1'
#
loop_
_entity.id
_entity.type
_entity.pdbx_description
1 polymer ?
#
loop_
_entity_poly.entity_id
_entity_poly.type
_entity_poly.pdbx_seq_one_letter_code
_entity_poly.pdbx_strand_id
1 'polypeptide(L)' 'MRFKECREKAGLSQREVGDRLGISDSAVCLWEREQGGSLPRASMLPAIAKLYGVTVDKLLSDQGEG' A
#
# COMPACT_ATOMS: atom_id res chain seq x y z
N MET A 1 -3.08 1.31 10.62
CA MET A 1 -3.41 0.49 9.43
C MET A 1 -2.22 0.43 8.50
N ARG A 2 -1.42 -0.62 8.62
CA ARG A 2 -0.35 -0.92 7.65
C ARG A 2 -0.97 -1.19 6.28
N PHE A 3 -0.24 -0.90 5.20
CA PHE A 3 -0.60 -1.27 3.81
C PHE A 3 -1.14 -2.70 3.69
N LYS A 4 -0.59 -3.59 4.52
CA LYS A 4 -1.00 -4.98 4.66
C LYS A 4 -2.47 -5.14 5.01
N GLU A 5 -2.97 -4.35 5.97
CA GLU A 5 -4.35 -4.45 6.44
C GLU A 5 -5.35 -3.95 5.38
N CYS A 6 -5.01 -2.87 4.66
CA CYS A 6 -5.81 -2.39 3.53
C CYS A 6 -5.84 -3.43 2.40
N ARG A 7 -4.69 -4.04 2.10
CA ARG A 7 -4.58 -5.12 1.13
C ARG A 7 -5.41 -6.34 1.54
N GLU A 8 -5.32 -6.76 2.80
CA GLU A 8 -6.08 -7.89 3.35
C GLU A 8 -7.59 -7.62 3.34
N LYS A 9 -8.02 -6.39 3.66
CA LYS A 9 -9.43 -5.96 3.55
C LYS A 9 -9.93 -5.95 2.11
N ALA A 10 -9.06 -5.62 1.16
CA ALA A 10 -9.37 -5.71 -0.26
C ALA A 10 -9.38 -7.17 -0.79
N GLY A 11 -8.95 -8.14 0.02
CA GLY A 11 -8.84 -9.55 -0.38
C GLY A 11 -7.72 -9.81 -1.39
N LEU A 12 -6.76 -8.90 -1.53
CA LEU A 12 -5.71 -8.96 -2.54
C LEU A 12 -4.43 -9.58 -1.99
N SER A 13 -3.69 -10.29 -2.83
CA SER A 13 -2.32 -10.74 -2.53
C SER A 13 -1.28 -9.69 -2.96
N GLN A 14 -0.09 -9.70 -2.34
CA GLN A 14 1.01 -8.79 -2.74
C GLN A 14 1.32 -8.85 -4.23
N ARG A 15 1.29 -10.07 -4.79
CA ARG A 15 1.47 -10.31 -6.22
C ARG A 15 0.36 -9.72 -7.08
N GLU A 16 -0.90 -9.83 -6.65
CA GLU A 16 -2.01 -9.18 -7.36
C GLU A 16 -1.89 -7.66 -7.31
N VAL A 17 -1.54 -7.10 -6.17
CA VAL A 17 -1.29 -5.65 -6.06
C VAL A 17 -0.17 -5.23 -7.00
N GLY A 18 0.92 -6.01 -7.05
CA GLY A 18 2.02 -5.75 -7.96
C GLY A 18 1.60 -5.78 -9.43
N ASP A 19 0.89 -6.84 -9.83
CA ASP A 19 0.36 -7.01 -11.19
C ASP A 19 -0.56 -5.84 -11.60
N ARG A 20 -1.50 -5.46 -10.73
CA ARG A 20 -2.46 -4.36 -10.96
C ARG A 20 -1.80 -2.99 -11.05
N LEU A 21 -0.70 -2.79 -10.32
CA LEU A 21 0.03 -1.52 -10.27
C LEU A 21 1.24 -1.50 -11.22
N GLY A 22 1.54 -2.60 -11.91
CA GLY A 22 2.71 -2.73 -12.78
C GLY A 22 4.04 -2.69 -12.04
N ILE A 23 4.10 -3.20 -10.82
CA ILE A 23 5.31 -3.27 -9.99
C ILE A 23 5.58 -4.68 -9.50
N SER A 24 6.78 -4.92 -8.98
CA SER A 24 7.11 -6.19 -8.32
C SER A 24 6.37 -6.33 -6.98
N ASP A 25 5.95 -7.55 -6.65
CA ASP A 25 5.40 -7.92 -5.34
C ASP A 25 6.34 -7.53 -4.18
N SER A 26 7.65 -7.53 -4.44
CA SER A 26 8.68 -7.11 -3.49
C SER A 26 8.56 -5.64 -3.12
N ALA A 27 8.10 -4.77 -4.04
CA ALA A 27 7.84 -3.37 -3.72
C ALA A 27 6.65 -3.24 -2.75
N VAL A 28 5.60 -4.03 -2.95
CA VAL A 28 4.45 -4.09 -2.02
C VAL A 28 4.89 -4.56 -0.63
N CYS A 29 5.69 -5.64 -0.58
CA CYS A 29 6.28 -6.12 0.67
C CYS A 29 7.14 -5.04 1.36
N LEU A 30 7.88 -4.24 0.59
CA LEU A 30 8.69 -3.15 1.12
C LEU A 30 7.83 -2.05 1.75
N TRP A 31 6.68 -1.72 1.15
CA TRP A 31 5.72 -0.76 1.70
C TRP A 31 5.05 -1.25 2.98
N GLU A 32 4.85 -2.56 3.08
CA GLU A 32 4.26 -3.22 4.25
C GLU A 32 5.25 -3.35 5.43
N ARG A 33 6.54 -3.04 5.23
CA ARG A 33 7.55 -3.03 6.30
C ARG A 33 7.54 -1.69 7.03
N GLU A 34 7.31 -1.75 8.34
CA GLU A 34 7.25 -0.57 9.20
C GLU A 34 8.59 0.11 9.46
N GLN A 35 9.69 -0.64 9.46
CA GLN A 35 11.01 -0.11 9.79
C GLN A 35 11.84 -0.01 8.51
N GLY A 36 11.90 1.18 7.92
CA GLY A 36 12.76 1.48 6.78
C GLY A 36 12.25 0.98 5.42
N GLY A 37 10.98 0.60 5.32
CA GLY A 37 10.35 0.37 4.02
C GLY A 37 10.35 1.63 3.16
N SER A 38 10.65 1.52 1.86
CA SER A 38 10.36 2.63 0.94
C SER A 38 8.87 2.81 0.84
N LEU A 39 8.41 4.05 0.80
CA LEU A 39 7.01 4.34 0.53
C LEU A 39 6.72 4.26 -0.96
N PRO A 40 5.48 3.95 -1.35
CA PRO A 40 5.07 4.11 -2.74
C PRO A 40 5.23 5.57 -3.16
N ARG A 41 5.52 5.79 -4.44
CA ARG A 41 5.62 7.13 -5.00
C ARG A 41 4.27 7.84 -4.86
N ALA A 42 4.29 9.16 -4.65
CA ALA A 42 3.06 9.96 -4.52
C ALA A 42 2.09 9.76 -5.71
N SER A 43 2.61 9.54 -6.92
CA SER A 43 1.83 9.24 -8.12
C SER A 43 1.10 7.88 -8.07
N MET A 44 1.58 6.93 -7.27
CA MET A 44 0.96 5.60 -7.10
C MET A 44 -0.05 5.56 -5.96
N LEU A 45 0.08 6.44 -4.96
CA LEU A 45 -0.87 6.55 -3.87
C LEU A 45 -2.35 6.56 -4.31
N PRO A 46 -2.79 7.37 -5.29
CA PRO A 46 -4.18 7.35 -5.73
C PRO A 46 -4.59 6.03 -6.38
N ALA A 47 -3.68 5.35 -7.08
CA ALA A 47 -3.95 4.04 -7.67
C ALA A 47 -4.11 2.96 -6.59
N ILE A 48 -3.25 2.98 -5.57
CA ILE A 48 -3.30 2.07 -4.42
C ILE A 48 -4.57 2.30 -3.61
N ALA A 49 -4.88 3.57 -3.32
CA ALA A 49 -6.10 3.98 -2.62
C ALA A 49 -7.35 3.43 -3.32
N LYS A 50 -7.43 3.62 -4.64
CA LYS A 50 -8.52 3.09 -5.46
C LYS A 50 -8.56 1.57 -5.47
N LEU A 51 -7.40 0.91 -5.54
CA LEU A 51 -7.30 -0.55 -5.54
C LEU A 51 -7.80 -1.17 -4.22
N TYR A 52 -7.50 -0.50 -3.10
CA TYR A 52 -7.91 -0.94 -1.77
C TYR A 52 -9.27 -0.40 -1.32
N GLY A 53 -9.89 0.48 -2.11
CA GLY A 53 -11.16 1.11 -1.75
C GLY A 53 -11.06 2.07 -0.56
N VAL A 54 -9.88 2.65 -0.34
CA VAL A 54 -9.62 3.64 0.73
C VAL A 54 -9.19 4.98 0.13
N THR A 55 -9.07 6.02 0.95
CA THR A 55 -8.49 7.30 0.51
C THR A 55 -6.97 7.30 0.65
N VAL A 56 -6.29 8.13 -0.15
CA VAL A 56 -4.84 8.35 -0.03
C VAL A 56 -4.46 8.82 1.37
N ASP A 57 -5.28 9.71 1.95
CA ASP A 57 -5.17 10.13 3.34
C ASP A 57 -5.16 8.93 4.28
N LYS A 58 -6.12 8.00 4.17
CA LYS A 58 -6.15 6.77 4.98
C LYS A 58 -4.89 5.90 4.89
N LEU A 59 -4.20 5.91 3.74
CA LEU A 59 -2.95 5.20 3.53
C LEU A 59 -1.74 5.91 4.17
N LEU A 60 -1.81 7.23 4.32
CA LEU A 60 -0.74 8.08 4.85
C LEU A 60 -0.93 8.46 6.33
N SER A 61 -2.18 8.56 6.82
CA SER A 61 -2.54 8.97 8.19
C SER A 61 -2.14 7.97 9.26
N ASP A 62 -1.53 6.83 8.90
CA ASP A 62 -0.92 5.91 9.87
C ASP A 62 0.60 6.11 10.00
N GLN A 63 1.18 7.03 9.22
CA GLN A 63 2.62 7.32 9.24
C GLN A 63 3.02 8.40 10.28
N GLY A 64 2.05 8.88 11.06
CA GLY A 64 2.19 9.73 12.25
C GLY A 64 0.80 9.77 12.89
N GLU A 65 0.60 9.57 14.19
CA GLU A 65 1.33 10.08 15.34
C GLU A 65 1.28 9.05 16.49
N GLY A 66 2.18 9.20 17.47
CA GLY A 66 1.99 8.63 18.81
C GLY A 66 0.89 9.35 19.60
#